data_AF-Q64A87-F1
#
_entry.id   AF-Q64A87-F1
#
_cell.length_a   1.000
_cell.length_b   1.000
_cell.length_c   1.000
_cell.angle_alpha   90.00
_cell.angle_beta   90.00
_cell.angle_gamma   90.00
#
_symmetry.space_group_name_H-M   'P 1'
#
loop_
_entity.id
_entity.type
_entity.pdbx_description
1 polymer ?
#
loop_
_entity_poly.entity_id
_entity_poly.type
_entity_poly.pdbx_seq_one_letter_code
_entity_poly.pdbx_strand_id
1 'polypeptide(L)'
;MNKIDWAKNHILKISNETECLDDISEDDIKKKYRDKIEPWLTAVFQSEHLALLAGTGLTSAVASLAKVDAPGMDRIEFIESGEQIKKSADSQAKEMRRGKANIEDDLRVAIELYKGLLIQGDDAIGCPTITQQPIEIVQ
;
A
#
# COMPACT_ATOMS: atom_id res chain seq x y z
N MET A 1 7.19 -14.76 23.95
CA MET A 1 6.47 -14.46 22.70
C MET A 1 7.08 -15.34 21.62
N ASN A 2 6.35 -16.34 21.12
CA ASN A 2 6.91 -17.26 20.11
C ASN A 2 7.20 -16.48 18.83
N LYS A 3 8.47 -16.50 18.41
CA LYS A 3 8.94 -15.79 17.21
C LYS A 3 8.33 -16.45 15.97
N ILE A 4 7.65 -15.67 15.14
CA ILE A 4 7.10 -16.14 13.87
C ILE A 4 8.26 -16.33 12.90
N ASP A 5 8.37 -17.53 12.33
CA ASP A 5 9.33 -17.83 11.27
C ASP A 5 8.68 -17.56 9.90
N TRP A 6 8.95 -16.39 9.35
CA TRP A 6 8.43 -15.95 8.05
C TRP A 6 9.04 -16.69 6.85
N ALA A 7 10.05 -17.54 7.06
CA ALA A 7 10.61 -18.38 6.00
C ALA A 7 9.77 -19.63 5.71
N LYS A 8 8.80 -19.96 6.57
CA LYS A 8 7.91 -21.13 6.43
C LYS A 8 6.72 -20.83 5.52
N ASN A 9 6.31 -21.82 4.73
CA ASN A 9 5.20 -21.69 3.78
C ASN A 9 3.83 -21.58 4.48
N HIS A 10 3.65 -22.29 5.59
CA HIS A 10 2.39 -22.35 6.31
C HIS A 10 2.59 -21.85 7.75
N ILE A 11 1.91 -20.76 8.08
CA ILE A 11 1.99 -20.12 9.40
C ILE A 11 0.59 -20.09 10.00
N LEU A 12 0.42 -20.75 11.14
CA LEU A 12 -0.80 -20.69 11.95
C LEU A 12 -0.54 -19.88 13.22
N LYS A 13 -1.28 -18.78 13.38
CA LYS A 13 -1.26 -17.95 14.59
C LYS A 13 -2.67 -17.82 15.14
N ILE A 14 -2.96 -18.48 16.26
CA ILE A 14 -4.23 -18.35 16.97
C ILE A 14 -3.93 -17.90 18.41
N SER A 15 -4.36 -16.69 18.78
CA SER A 15 -4.10 -16.09 20.10
C SER A 15 -2.62 -16.21 20.51
N ASN A 16 -2.29 -17.06 21.49
CA ASN A 16 -0.94 -17.25 22.00
C ASN A 16 -0.19 -18.41 21.32
N GLU A 17 -0.88 -19.26 20.56
CA GLU A 17 -0.30 -20.37 19.81
C GLU A 17 0.28 -19.87 18.48
N THR A 18 1.46 -20.38 18.13
CA THR A 18 2.13 -20.13 16.85
C THR A 18 2.71 -21.46 16.37
N GLU A 19 2.29 -21.93 15.21
CA GLU A 19 2.87 -23.10 14.53
C GLU A 19 3.38 -22.63 13.15
N CYS A 20 4.63 -22.94 12.80
CA CYS A 20 5.23 -22.62 11.50
C CYS A 20 5.70 -23.94 10.86
N LEU A 21 5.22 -24.24 9.65
CA LEU A 21 5.35 -25.55 8.99
C LEU A 21 5.85 -25.36 7.56
N ASP A 22 6.76 -26.24 7.11
CA ASP A 22 7.23 -26.26 5.72
C ASP A 22 6.22 -26.94 4.80
N ASP A 23 5.81 -28.15 5.19
CA ASP A 23 4.86 -29.00 4.47
C ASP A 23 3.74 -29.43 5.44
N ILE A 24 2.52 -29.51 4.91
CA ILE A 24 1.33 -29.93 5.65
C ILE A 24 0.60 -30.99 4.82
N SER A 25 0.26 -32.14 5.42
CA SER A 25 -0.50 -33.16 4.72
C SER A 25 -1.98 -32.75 4.63
N GLU A 26 -2.69 -33.19 3.57
CA GLU A 26 -4.14 -32.97 3.47
C GLU A 26 -4.91 -33.56 4.67
N ASP A 27 -4.43 -34.69 5.21
CA ASP A 27 -4.99 -35.34 6.38
C ASP A 27 -4.85 -34.45 7.63
N ASP A 28 -3.68 -33.81 7.82
CA ASP A 28 -3.46 -32.88 8.92
C ASP A 28 -4.34 -31.64 8.79
N ILE A 29 -4.50 -31.09 7.57
CA ILE A 29 -5.43 -29.97 7.32
C ILE A 29 -6.84 -30.36 7.78
N LYS A 30 -7.35 -31.51 7.30
CA LYS A 30 -8.74 -31.92 7.53
C LYS A 30 -9.01 -32.35 8.98
N LYS A 31 -8.06 -32.98 9.66
CA LYS A 31 -8.27 -33.59 10.98
C LYS A 31 -7.72 -32.78 12.14
N LYS A 32 -6.60 -32.07 11.95
CA LYS A 32 -5.89 -31.39 13.05
C LYS A 32 -6.13 -29.88 13.04
N TYR A 33 -6.07 -29.27 11.85
CA TYR A 33 -6.13 -27.81 11.74
C TYR A 33 -7.54 -27.29 11.52
N ARG A 34 -8.38 -28.02 10.79
CA ARG A 34 -9.80 -27.68 10.63
C ARG A 34 -10.51 -27.54 11.98
N ASP A 35 -10.32 -28.50 12.86
CA ASP A 35 -10.93 -28.53 14.20
C ASP A 35 -10.46 -27.38 15.11
N LYS A 36 -9.35 -26.72 14.78
CA LYS A 36 -8.88 -25.51 15.48
C LYS A 36 -9.35 -24.22 14.80
N ILE A 37 -9.23 -24.15 13.47
CA ILE A 37 -9.48 -22.93 12.68
C ILE A 37 -10.98 -22.66 12.57
N GLU A 38 -11.79 -23.69 12.30
CA GLU A 38 -13.23 -23.54 12.04
C GLU A 38 -13.99 -23.02 13.27
N PRO A 39 -13.79 -23.56 14.49
CA PRO A 39 -14.43 -23.00 15.69
C PRO A 39 -13.96 -21.58 15.99
N TRP A 40 -12.66 -21.28 15.80
CA TRP A 40 -12.13 -19.94 16.04
C TRP A 40 -12.75 -18.92 15.08
N LEU A 41 -12.76 -19.23 13.79
CA LEU A 41 -13.34 -18.36 12.77
C LEU A 41 -14.86 -18.19 12.98
N THR A 42 -15.55 -19.28 13.33
CA THR A 42 -16.98 -19.26 13.68
C THR A 42 -17.23 -18.32 14.85
N ALA A 43 -16.44 -18.40 15.92
CA ALA A 43 -16.55 -17.52 17.08
C ALA A 43 -16.31 -16.04 16.71
N VAL A 44 -15.38 -15.76 15.80
CA VAL A 44 -15.15 -14.39 15.28
C VAL A 44 -16.40 -13.87 14.56
N PHE A 45 -17.00 -14.68 13.67
CA PHE A 45 -18.21 -14.28 12.93
C PHE A 45 -19.50 -14.28 13.77
N GLN A 46 -19.53 -15.04 14.86
CA GLN A 46 -20.63 -15.03 15.82
C GLN A 46 -20.54 -13.90 16.84
N SER A 47 -19.43 -13.15 16.88
CA SER A 47 -19.37 -11.96 17.71
C SER A 47 -20.37 -10.93 17.20
N GLU A 48 -21.25 -10.43 18.09
CA GLU A 48 -22.27 -9.43 17.73
C GLU A 48 -21.67 -8.14 17.13
N HIS A 49 -20.39 -7.88 17.40
CA HIS A 49 -19.67 -6.67 17.00
C HIS A 49 -18.30 -6.98 16.39
N LEU A 50 -18.27 -7.69 15.25
CA LEU A 50 -17.05 -7.80 14.44
C LEU A 50 -16.73 -6.47 13.75
N ALA A 51 -15.82 -5.68 14.33
CA ALA A 51 -15.25 -4.50 13.70
C ALA A 51 -13.94 -4.88 12.99
N LEU A 52 -13.98 -4.96 11.66
CA LEU A 52 -12.81 -5.24 10.82
C LEU A 52 -12.35 -3.95 10.11
N LEU A 53 -11.17 -3.45 10.47
CA LEU A 53 -10.49 -2.41 9.71
C LEU A 53 -9.53 -3.07 8.71
N ALA A 54 -9.95 -3.18 7.46
CA ALA A 54 -9.11 -3.68 6.38
C ALA A 54 -8.46 -2.50 5.63
N GLY A 55 -7.13 -2.51 5.52
CA GLY A 55 -6.40 -1.59 4.66
C GLY A 55 -6.33 -2.07 3.20
N THR A 56 -5.68 -1.28 2.34
CA THR A 56 -5.45 -1.61 0.92
C THR A 56 -4.72 -2.93 0.70
N GLY A 57 -3.98 -3.43 1.69
CA GLY A 57 -3.29 -4.72 1.63
C GLY A 57 -4.20 -5.89 1.29
N LEU A 58 -5.44 -5.93 1.80
CA LEU A 58 -6.37 -7.02 1.48
C LEU A 58 -6.81 -6.96 0.01
N THR A 59 -7.21 -5.78 -0.46
CA THR A 59 -7.62 -5.56 -1.85
C THR A 59 -6.47 -5.82 -2.83
N SER A 60 -5.25 -5.38 -2.50
CA SER A 60 -4.05 -5.63 -3.32
C SER A 60 -3.69 -7.12 -3.38
N ALA A 61 -3.82 -7.85 -2.26
CA ALA A 61 -3.57 -9.30 -2.24
C ALA A 61 -4.60 -10.06 -3.10
N VAL A 62 -5.88 -9.70 -3.00
CA VAL A 62 -6.94 -10.29 -3.85
C VAL A 62 -6.70 -9.97 -5.33
N ALA A 63 -6.34 -8.73 -5.66
CA ALA A 63 -6.00 -8.33 -7.02
C ALA A 63 -4.81 -9.13 -7.56
N SER A 64 -3.75 -9.28 -6.77
CA SER A 64 -2.59 -10.10 -7.10
C SER A 64 -2.96 -11.57 -7.34
N LEU A 65 -3.84 -12.15 -6.52
CA LEU A 65 -4.29 -13.53 -6.68
C LEU A 65 -5.15 -13.71 -7.94
N ALA A 66 -6.01 -12.73 -8.23
CA ALA A 66 -6.84 -12.70 -9.42
C ALA A 66 -6.07 -12.29 -10.70
N LYS A 67 -4.78 -11.95 -10.59
CA LYS A 67 -3.93 -11.44 -11.68
C LYS A 67 -4.51 -10.19 -12.35
N VAL A 68 -5.12 -9.32 -11.56
CA VAL A 68 -5.61 -8.01 -11.99
C VAL A 68 -4.84 -6.92 -11.26
N ASP A 69 -4.76 -5.74 -11.86
CA ASP A 69 -4.10 -4.61 -11.21
C ASP A 69 -4.92 -4.15 -9.99
N ALA A 70 -4.22 -3.89 -8.88
CA ALA A 70 -4.86 -3.37 -7.68
C ALA A 70 -5.38 -1.95 -7.95
N PRO A 71 -6.65 -1.64 -7.65
CA PRO A 71 -7.20 -0.31 -7.91
C PRO A 71 -6.52 0.75 -7.03
N GLY A 72 -6.05 1.82 -7.68
CA GLY A 72 -5.59 3.04 -7.02
C GLY A 72 -4.16 2.99 -6.50
N MET A 73 -3.17 3.00 -7.39
CA MET A 73 -1.76 3.32 -7.09
C MET A 73 -0.98 3.85 -8.31
N ASP A 74 -1.68 4.23 -9.36
CA ASP A 74 -1.06 4.71 -10.59
C ASP A 74 -0.35 6.05 -10.39
N ARG A 75 0.73 6.24 -11.15
CA ARG A 75 1.55 7.46 -11.12
C ARG A 75 0.71 8.67 -11.54
N ILE A 76 1.07 9.83 -10.98
CA ILE A 76 0.52 11.11 -11.42
C ILE A 76 1.58 11.88 -12.21
N GLU A 77 1.14 12.78 -13.08
CA GLU A 77 2.03 13.68 -13.81
C GLU A 77 2.01 15.06 -13.17
N PHE A 78 3.18 15.53 -12.74
CA PHE A 78 3.37 16.91 -12.34
C PHE A 78 3.75 17.76 -13.55
N ILE A 79 3.14 18.94 -13.65
CA ILE A 79 3.44 19.92 -14.69
C ILE A 79 4.85 20.46 -14.48
N GLU A 80 5.13 20.93 -13.26
CA GLU A 80 6.44 21.45 -12.88
C GLU A 80 7.33 20.34 -12.33
N SER A 81 8.59 20.32 -12.78
CA SER A 81 9.61 19.35 -12.32
C SER A 81 9.22 17.87 -12.42
N GLY A 82 8.21 17.52 -13.23
CA GLY A 82 7.64 16.16 -13.26
C GLY A 82 8.63 15.06 -13.63
N GLU A 83 9.53 15.31 -14.58
CA GLU A 83 10.57 14.34 -14.96
C GLU A 83 11.57 14.10 -13.81
N GLN A 84 11.95 15.16 -13.10
CA GLN A 84 12.89 15.11 -11.97
C GLN A 84 12.27 14.34 -10.80
N ILE A 85 10.99 14.63 -10.52
CA ILE A 85 10.21 13.93 -9.51
C ILE A 85 10.12 12.44 -9.84
N LYS A 86 9.71 12.09 -11.06
CA LYS A 86 9.56 10.68 -11.48
C LYS A 86 10.88 9.92 -11.38
N LYS A 87 11.97 10.51 -11.86
CA LYS A 87 13.31 9.89 -11.84
C LYS A 87 13.80 9.63 -10.42
N SER A 88 13.60 10.60 -9.51
CA SER A 88 13.98 10.44 -8.11
C SER A 88 13.10 9.39 -7.41
N ALA A 89 11.79 9.42 -7.64
CA ALA A 89 10.85 8.44 -7.09
C ALA A 89 11.21 7.00 -7.52
N ASP A 90 11.55 6.79 -8.79
CA ASP A 90 11.99 5.48 -9.30
C ASP A 90 13.31 5.02 -8.66
N SER A 91 14.26 5.94 -8.47
CA SER A 91 15.54 5.63 -7.80
C SER A 91 15.31 5.18 -6.36
N GLN A 92 14.52 5.96 -5.59
CA GLN A 92 14.20 5.65 -4.20
C GLN A 92 13.45 4.32 -4.07
N ALA A 93 12.43 4.08 -4.91
CA ALA A 93 11.66 2.83 -4.90
C ALA A 93 12.53 1.60 -5.20
N LYS A 94 13.50 1.74 -6.11
CA LYS A 94 14.46 0.69 -6.45
C LYS A 94 15.44 0.42 -5.31
N GLU A 95 15.97 1.47 -4.66
CA GLU A 95 16.84 1.35 -3.48
C GLU A 95 16.15 0.64 -2.31
N MET A 96 14.86 0.92 -2.11
CA MET A 96 14.02 0.26 -1.11
C MET A 96 13.62 -1.17 -1.50
N ARG A 97 14.06 -1.68 -2.66
CA ARG A 97 13.71 -3.01 -3.21
C ARG A 97 12.20 -3.24 -3.37
N ARG A 98 11.39 -2.18 -3.43
CA ARG A 98 9.94 -2.27 -3.61
C ARG A 98 9.56 -2.44 -5.09
N GLY A 99 10.42 -2.00 -6.00
CA GLY A 99 10.22 -2.12 -7.44
C GLY A 99 9.80 -0.80 -8.09
N LYS A 100 8.71 -0.81 -8.87
CA LYS A 100 8.19 0.37 -9.58
C LYS A 100 7.64 1.39 -8.58
N ALA A 101 7.95 2.67 -8.75
CA ALA A 101 7.35 3.72 -7.94
C ALA A 101 5.84 3.85 -8.20
N ASN A 102 5.11 4.39 -7.22
CA ASN A 102 3.68 4.67 -7.25
C ASN A 102 3.41 6.16 -6.94
N ILE A 103 2.14 6.55 -6.89
CA ILE A 103 1.70 7.91 -6.53
C ILE A 103 2.29 8.43 -5.22
N GLU A 104 2.46 7.57 -4.22
CA GLU A 104 2.97 7.99 -2.91
C GLU A 104 4.44 8.40 -2.97
N ASP A 105 5.25 7.73 -3.80
CA ASP A 105 6.64 8.12 -3.99
C ASP A 105 6.77 9.42 -4.78
N ASP A 106 5.97 9.55 -5.84
CA ASP A 106 5.87 10.78 -6.62
C ASP A 106 5.50 11.97 -5.71
N LEU A 107 4.50 11.78 -4.84
CA LEU A 107 4.08 12.80 -3.88
C LEU A 107 5.15 13.08 -2.81
N ARG A 108 5.81 12.05 -2.29
CA ARG A 108 6.90 12.20 -1.30
C ARG A 108 8.03 13.05 -1.88
N VAL A 109 8.49 12.70 -3.07
CA VAL A 109 9.57 13.42 -3.75
C VAL A 109 9.15 14.85 -4.09
N ALA A 110 7.90 15.06 -4.54
CA ALA A 110 7.39 16.41 -4.80
C ALA A 110 7.41 17.28 -3.53
N ILE A 111 7.02 16.73 -2.37
CA ILE A 111 7.06 17.43 -1.08
C ILE A 111 8.51 17.70 -0.64
N GLU A 112 9.43 16.75 -0.85
CA GLU A 112 10.85 16.93 -0.57
C GLU A 112 11.47 18.04 -1.42
N LEU A 113 11.16 18.05 -2.72
CA LEU A 113 11.58 19.09 -3.65
C LEU A 113 11.02 20.47 -3.24
N TYR A 114 9.72 20.54 -2.94
CA TYR A 114 9.07 21.77 -2.47
C TYR A 114 9.76 22.34 -1.22
N LYS A 115 10.06 21.49 -0.24
CA LYS A 115 10.80 21.90 0.97
C LYS A 115 12.22 22.39 0.64
N GLY A 116 12.90 21.74 -0.31
CA GLY A 116 14.22 22.17 -0.78
C GLY A 116 14.18 23.56 -1.43
N LEU A 117 13.20 23.82 -2.28
CA LEU A 117 13.01 25.12 -2.95
C LEU A 117 12.68 26.24 -1.96
N LEU A 118 11.83 25.98 -0.96
CA LEU A 118 11.56 26.93 0.12
C LEU A 118 12.83 27.34 0.87
N ILE A 119 13.75 26.40 1.13
CA ILE A 119 15.02 26.70 1.80
C ILE A 119 15.94 27.55 0.90
N GLN A 120 15.88 27.34 -0.41
CA GLN A 120 16.64 28.12 -1.39
C GLN A 120 16.12 29.55 -1.58
N GLY A 121 14.99 29.91 -0.95
CA GLY A 121 14.36 31.23 -1.08
C GLY A 121 13.58 31.39 -2.39
N ASP A 122 13.22 30.29 -3.03
CA ASP A 122 12.44 30.27 -4.26
C ASP A 122 10.94 30.36 -3.91
N ASP A 123 10.49 31.55 -3.48
CA ASP A 123 9.12 31.83 -3.02
C ASP A 123 8.09 31.85 -4.18
N ALA A 124 8.50 31.55 -5.42
CA ALA A 124 7.68 31.69 -6.62
C ALA A 124 6.57 30.64 -6.78
N ILE A 125 6.46 29.65 -5.87
CA ILE A 125 5.55 28.51 -6.05
C ILE A 125 4.55 28.45 -4.89
N GLY A 126 3.74 29.50 -4.76
CA GLY A 126 2.67 29.57 -3.75
C GLY A 126 1.32 30.03 -4.28
N CYS A 127 1.23 30.54 -5.50
CA CYS A 127 -0.04 30.96 -6.07
C CYS A 127 -0.07 30.60 -7.55
N PRO A 128 -0.99 29.73 -8.01
CA PRO A 128 -1.34 29.77 -9.42
C PRO A 128 -1.92 31.16 -9.64
N THR A 129 -1.16 32.03 -10.30
CA THR A 129 -1.74 33.24 -10.88
C THR A 129 -2.80 32.75 -11.84
N ILE A 130 -4.07 32.78 -11.41
CA ILE A 130 -5.21 32.65 -12.30
C ILE A 130 -5.01 33.82 -13.26
N THR A 131 -4.46 33.54 -14.44
CA THR A 131 -4.49 34.46 -15.55
C THR A 131 -5.97 34.61 -15.89
N GLN A 132 -6.60 35.62 -15.30
CA GLN A 132 -7.89 36.10 -15.77
C GLN A 132 -7.65 36.60 -17.19
N GLN A 133 -7.87 35.73 -18.17
CA GLN A 133 -8.10 36.22 -19.52
C GLN A 133 -9.37 37.08 -19.43
N PRO A 134 -9.31 38.37 -19.84
CA PRO A 134 -10.49 39.21 -19.84
C PRO A 134 -11.52 38.57 -20.79
N ILE A 135 -12.72 38.32 -20.26
CA ILE A 135 -13.88 37.92 -21.06
C ILE A 135 -14.23 39.15 -21.91
N GLU A 136 -13.83 39.16 -23.17
CA GLU A 136 -14.39 40.11 -24.14
C GLU A 136 -15.86 39.76 -24.34
N ILE A 137 -16.73 40.56 -23.75
CA ILE A 137 -18.15 40.54 -24.07
C ILE A 137 -18.29 41.15 -25.46
N VAL A 138 -18.45 40.29 -26.46
CA VAL A 138 -18.87 40.69 -27.80
C VAL A 138 -20.28 41.27 -27.67
N GLN A 139 -20.42 42.57 -27.98
CA GLN A 139 -21.72 43.22 -28.14
C GLN A 139 -22.43 42.76 -29.41
#